data_AF-A0A1M7TF54-F1
#
_entry.id   AF-A0A1M7TF54-F1
#
_cell.length_a   1.000
_cell.length_b   1.000
_cell.length_c   1.000
_cell.angle_alpha   90.00
_cell.angle_beta   90.00
_cell.angle_gamma   90.00
#
_symmetry.space_group_name_H-M   'P 1'
#
loop_
_entity.id
_entity.type
_entity.pdbx_description
1 polymer ?
#
loop_
_entity_poly.entity_id
_entity_poly.type
_entity_poly.pdbx_seq_one_letter_code
_entity_poly.pdbx_strand_id
1 'polypeptide(L)'
;MLTCSTNFGKWTLVIQIKLGFDIAYTAPQPTPMVIMLSIHPSRRHDIIGTETIVAEPDVPIHYYNDTFGNICGRLLAPAGGVMLRGNALVRDSGLPDVIAEDAQQIPIEQLPDDVIVYLMASRYCETDKLVDLAWSLFGSTKPGWPRVMAICQYVHDRITFGYEHAHHMKSAFDAHEQRSGVCRDFAHLALTLCRCMGIPARYCTGYMGDIGIPPEPMPMDFSGWFEAYLSGQWYTFDARHVVPRIGRILMATGRDAADVALSTSFGRMNLAKFFVVSDEVTAT
;
A
#
# COMPACT_ATOMS: atom_id res chain seq x y z
N MET A 1 21.29 -13.16 -46.14
CA MET A 1 21.04 -14.26 -45.19
C MET A 1 21.96 -14.05 -44.00
N LEU A 2 21.42 -13.61 -42.86
CA LEU A 2 21.99 -13.71 -41.50
C LEU A 2 21.01 -13.00 -40.57
N THR A 3 19.96 -13.73 -40.20
CA THR A 3 19.06 -13.40 -39.11
C THR A 3 19.78 -13.68 -37.80
N CYS A 4 20.12 -12.65 -37.03
CA CYS A 4 20.55 -12.82 -35.65
C CYS A 4 19.30 -12.76 -34.76
N SER A 5 18.70 -13.93 -34.49
CA SER A 5 17.67 -14.08 -33.47
C SER A 5 18.33 -14.24 -32.12
N THR A 6 18.34 -13.18 -31.30
CA THR A 6 18.71 -13.29 -29.89
C THR A 6 17.49 -13.77 -29.10
N ASN A 7 17.40 -15.09 -28.94
CA ASN A 7 16.54 -15.72 -27.94
C ASN A 7 17.10 -15.38 -26.55
N PHE A 8 16.62 -14.29 -25.94
CA PHE A 8 16.79 -14.08 -24.51
C PHE A 8 15.85 -15.04 -23.77
N GLY A 9 16.41 -16.16 -23.30
CA GLY A 9 15.73 -17.02 -22.34
C GLY A 9 15.41 -16.21 -21.07
N LYS A 10 14.12 -15.98 -20.81
CA LYS A 10 13.63 -15.41 -19.56
C LYS A 10 13.89 -16.40 -18.42
N TRP A 11 15.05 -16.32 -17.80
CA TRP A 11 15.23 -16.85 -16.45
C TRP A 11 14.54 -15.87 -15.50
N THR A 12 13.29 -16.14 -15.16
CA THR A 12 12.60 -15.38 -14.11
C THR A 12 13.33 -15.64 -12.79
N LEU A 13 13.93 -14.60 -12.21
CA LEU A 13 14.58 -14.65 -10.91
C LEU A 13 13.50 -14.85 -9.83
N VAL A 14 13.06 -16.09 -9.62
CA VAL A 14 12.12 -16.37 -8.54
C VAL A 14 12.87 -16.27 -7.22
N ILE A 15 12.63 -15.17 -6.50
CA ILE A 15 13.16 -14.96 -5.15
C ILE A 15 12.14 -15.42 -4.12
N GLN A 16 12.59 -15.60 -2.89
CA GLN A 16 11.73 -15.86 -1.74
C GLN A 16 11.88 -14.72 -0.74
N ILE A 17 10.77 -14.24 -0.20
CA ILE A 17 10.73 -13.14 0.76
C ILE A 17 10.14 -13.68 2.06
N LYS A 18 10.91 -13.56 3.14
CA LYS A 18 10.45 -13.84 4.49
C LYS A 18 9.72 -12.62 5.02
N LEU A 19 8.46 -12.82 5.38
CA LEU A 19 7.59 -11.79 5.92
C LEU A 19 7.21 -12.14 7.35
N GLY A 20 7.09 -11.10 8.19
CA GLY A 20 6.52 -11.28 9.51
C GLY A 20 6.31 -9.97 10.25
N PHE A 21 5.60 -10.07 11.37
CA PHE A 21 5.41 -8.94 12.28
C PHE A 21 5.20 -9.39 13.71
N ASP A 22 5.51 -8.49 14.64
CA ASP A 22 5.20 -8.56 16.06
C ASP A 22 4.57 -7.23 16.47
N ILE A 23 3.25 -7.21 16.69
CA ILE A 23 2.52 -6.00 17.05
C ILE A 23 1.82 -6.24 18.40
N ALA A 24 2.18 -5.47 19.42
CA ALA A 24 1.55 -5.58 20.74
C ALA A 24 0.77 -4.32 21.11
N TYR A 25 -0.43 -4.52 21.62
CA TYR A 25 -1.27 -3.48 22.18
C TYR A 25 -1.51 -3.71 23.65
N THR A 26 -1.67 -2.63 24.40
CA THR A 26 -2.20 -2.65 25.77
C THR A 26 -3.63 -2.11 25.75
N ALA A 27 -4.51 -2.74 26.52
CA ALA A 27 -5.91 -2.36 26.63
C ALA A 27 -6.36 -2.34 28.10
N PRO A 28 -6.99 -1.26 28.60
CA PRO A 28 -7.45 -1.19 29.98
C PRO A 28 -8.67 -2.08 30.25
N GLN A 29 -9.41 -2.45 29.19
CA GLN A 29 -10.62 -3.27 29.24
C GLN A 29 -10.73 -4.12 27.98
N PRO A 30 -11.57 -5.17 27.95
CA PRO A 30 -11.81 -5.92 26.73
C PRO A 30 -12.24 -4.99 25.59
N THR A 31 -11.51 -5.04 24.47
CA THR A 31 -11.67 -4.08 23.37
C THR A 31 -11.80 -4.82 22.04
N PRO A 32 -12.94 -4.68 21.33
CA PRO A 32 -13.09 -5.26 20.00
C PRO A 32 -12.11 -4.61 19.01
N MET A 33 -11.57 -5.42 18.11
CA MET A 33 -10.63 -4.98 17.08
C MET A 33 -10.98 -5.59 15.72
N VAL A 34 -10.67 -4.84 14.67
CA VAL A 34 -10.54 -5.33 13.30
C VAL A 34 -9.08 -5.16 12.89
N ILE A 35 -8.49 -6.18 12.28
CA ILE A 35 -7.10 -6.17 11.80
C ILE A 35 -7.06 -6.45 10.30
N MET A 36 -6.12 -5.82 9.61
CA MET A 36 -5.86 -5.99 8.19
C MET A 36 -4.41 -6.43 7.99
N LEU A 37 -4.10 -7.63 8.50
CA LEU A 37 -2.73 -8.13 8.63
C LEU A 37 -2.40 -9.34 7.75
N SER A 38 -3.36 -9.85 7.00
CA SER A 38 -3.18 -10.98 6.09
C SER A 38 -2.69 -10.52 4.72
N ILE A 39 -1.90 -11.36 4.05
CA ILE A 39 -1.54 -11.19 2.65
C ILE A 39 -2.80 -11.20 1.79
N HIS A 40 -2.88 -10.26 0.84
CA HIS A 40 -4.04 -10.09 -0.02
C HIS A 40 -4.31 -11.36 -0.85
N PRO A 41 -5.57 -11.75 -1.09
CA PRO A 41 -5.92 -12.94 -1.87
C PRO A 41 -5.24 -13.03 -3.25
N SER A 42 -4.94 -11.90 -3.89
CA SER A 42 -4.22 -11.88 -5.17
C SER A 42 -2.81 -12.48 -5.11
N ARG A 43 -2.16 -12.48 -3.95
CA ARG A 43 -0.82 -13.06 -3.73
C ARG A 43 -0.87 -14.44 -3.07
N ARG A 44 -2.05 -15.01 -2.83
CA ARG A 44 -2.21 -16.29 -2.11
C ARG A 44 -1.46 -17.45 -2.75
N HIS A 45 -1.39 -17.47 -4.09
CA HIS A 45 -0.71 -18.52 -4.85
C HIS A 45 0.83 -18.43 -4.74
N ASP A 46 1.35 -17.29 -4.32
CA ASP A 46 2.77 -17.05 -4.11
C ASP A 46 3.26 -17.54 -2.74
N ILE A 47 2.34 -17.73 -1.79
CA ILE A 47 2.68 -18.19 -0.43
C ILE A 47 3.25 -19.62 -0.48
N ILE A 48 4.44 -19.80 0.06
CA ILE A 48 5.07 -21.10 0.29
C ILE A 48 4.63 -21.60 1.66
N GLY A 49 3.89 -22.71 1.69
CA GLY A 49 3.35 -23.28 2.91
C GLY A 49 2.08 -22.57 3.37
N THR A 50 2.08 -21.98 4.57
CA THR A 50 0.90 -21.34 5.14
C THR A 50 1.30 -20.06 5.87
N GLU A 51 0.61 -18.97 5.57
CA GLU A 51 0.65 -17.76 6.38
C GLU A 51 0.03 -18.06 7.75
N THR A 52 0.71 -17.66 8.82
CA THR A 52 0.21 -17.81 10.19
C THR A 52 0.10 -16.44 10.84
N ILE A 53 -1.03 -16.19 11.51
CA ILE A 53 -1.25 -15.01 12.36
C ILE A 53 -1.86 -15.54 13.65
N VAL A 54 -1.15 -15.35 14.76
CA VAL A 54 -1.54 -15.82 16.09
C VAL A 54 -1.65 -14.66 17.06
N ALA A 55 -2.52 -14.80 18.06
CA ALA A 55 -2.72 -13.83 19.13
C ALA A 55 -2.22 -14.39 20.47
N GLU A 56 -1.56 -13.54 21.27
CA GLU A 56 -1.14 -13.84 22.63
C GLU A 56 -1.68 -12.77 23.60
N PRO A 57 -2.49 -13.11 24.61
CA PRO A 57 -2.98 -14.46 24.93
C PRO A 57 -3.86 -15.04 23.81
N ASP A 58 -3.99 -16.37 23.80
CA ASP A 58 -4.74 -17.08 22.75
C ASP A 58 -6.20 -16.63 22.73
N VAL A 59 -6.52 -15.81 21.73
CA VAL A 59 -7.87 -15.32 21.45
C VAL A 59 -8.23 -15.63 20.00
N PRO A 60 -9.46 -16.09 19.73
CA PRO A 60 -9.86 -16.45 18.38
C PRO A 60 -9.91 -15.22 17.48
N ILE A 61 -9.36 -15.37 16.27
CA ILE A 61 -9.47 -14.38 15.19
C ILE A 61 -10.45 -14.93 14.16
N HIS A 62 -11.57 -14.24 13.98
CA HIS A 62 -12.57 -14.57 12.96
C HIS A 62 -12.27 -13.81 11.66
N TYR A 63 -11.89 -14.54 10.61
CA TYR A 63 -11.56 -13.96 9.31
C TYR A 63 -12.78 -13.83 8.39
N TYR A 64 -12.83 -12.75 7.60
CA TYR A 64 -13.86 -12.50 6.59
C TYR A 64 -13.28 -11.69 5.42
N ASN A 65 -13.96 -11.66 4.28
CA ASN A 65 -13.60 -10.79 3.16
C ASN A 65 -14.44 -9.51 3.20
N ASP A 66 -13.81 -8.36 3.02
CA ASP A 66 -14.54 -7.09 2.83
C ASP A 66 -14.96 -6.88 1.36
N THR A 67 -15.59 -5.74 1.08
CA THR A 67 -16.06 -5.38 -0.27
C THR A 67 -14.93 -4.99 -1.24
N PHE A 68 -13.72 -4.78 -0.74
CA PHE A 68 -12.53 -4.48 -1.56
C PHE A 68 -11.72 -5.73 -1.89
N GLY A 69 -12.13 -6.90 -1.38
CA GLY A 69 -11.46 -8.17 -1.59
C GLY A 69 -10.34 -8.47 -0.60
N ASN A 70 -10.24 -7.70 0.49
CA ASN A 70 -9.22 -7.91 1.53
C ASN A 70 -9.65 -9.00 2.50
N ILE A 71 -8.67 -9.64 3.15
CA ILE A 71 -8.91 -10.52 4.30
C ILE A 71 -8.80 -9.70 5.59
N CYS A 72 -9.91 -9.56 6.30
CA CYS A 72 -10.00 -8.87 7.57
C CYS A 72 -10.10 -9.89 8.72
N GLY A 73 -9.42 -9.64 9.84
CA GLY A 73 -9.56 -10.41 11.08
C GLY A 73 -10.36 -9.65 12.14
N ARG A 74 -11.28 -10.31 12.85
CA ARG A 74 -12.01 -9.76 13.99
C ARG A 74 -11.64 -10.50 15.27
N LEU A 75 -11.34 -9.76 16.31
CA LEU A 75 -11.02 -10.33 17.62
C LEU A 75 -11.49 -9.41 18.76
N LEU A 76 -11.56 -9.98 19.96
CA LEU A 76 -11.75 -9.24 21.20
C LEU A 76 -10.43 -9.30 21.98
N ALA A 77 -9.67 -8.21 21.99
CA ALA A 77 -8.49 -8.14 22.84
C ALA A 77 -8.94 -8.08 24.31
N PRO A 78 -8.37 -8.90 25.21
CA PRO A 78 -8.74 -8.88 26.62
C PRO A 78 -8.21 -7.63 27.32
N ALA A 79 -8.64 -7.40 28.56
CA ALA A 79 -7.95 -6.45 29.43
C ALA A 79 -6.48 -6.89 29.61
N GLY A 80 -5.56 -5.92 29.60
CA GLY A 80 -4.12 -6.17 29.48
C GLY A 80 -3.61 -6.07 28.04
N GLY A 81 -4.46 -6.33 27.04
CA GLY A 81 -4.14 -6.20 25.62
C GLY A 81 -3.83 -7.51 24.91
N VAL A 82 -3.21 -7.42 23.74
CA VAL A 82 -2.93 -8.57 22.85
C VAL A 82 -1.67 -8.31 22.04
N MET A 83 -0.88 -9.37 21.83
CA MET A 83 0.22 -9.40 20.87
C MET A 83 -0.18 -10.24 19.67
N LEU A 84 -0.04 -9.68 18.47
CA LEU A 84 -0.26 -10.36 17.20
C LEU A 84 1.10 -10.69 16.59
N ARG A 85 1.31 -11.96 16.24
CA ARG A 85 2.51 -12.41 15.52
C ARG A 85 2.13 -13.01 14.19
N GLY A 86 2.72 -12.50 13.12
CA GLY A 86 2.52 -12.95 11.76
C GLY A 86 3.80 -13.52 11.16
N ASN A 87 3.70 -14.60 10.38
CA ASN A 87 4.81 -15.14 9.58
C ASN A 87 4.32 -15.72 8.26
N ALA A 88 5.05 -15.44 7.18
CA ALA A 88 4.85 -16.05 5.87
C ALA A 88 6.16 -16.13 5.08
N LEU A 89 6.20 -17.03 4.11
CA LEU A 89 7.25 -17.10 3.10
C LEU A 89 6.56 -16.96 1.73
N VAL A 90 7.02 -16.02 0.91
CA VAL A 90 6.34 -15.66 -0.34
C VAL A 90 7.31 -15.72 -1.51
N ARG A 91 6.89 -16.33 -2.63
CA ARG A 91 7.61 -16.25 -3.91
C ARG A 91 7.37 -14.90 -4.55
N ASP A 92 8.42 -14.30 -5.09
CA ASP A 92 8.29 -13.10 -5.90
C ASP A 92 9.08 -13.24 -7.20
N SER A 93 8.67 -12.50 -8.22
CA SER A 93 9.31 -12.51 -9.54
C SER A 93 10.72 -11.92 -9.54
N GLY A 94 11.10 -11.19 -8.48
CA GLY A 94 12.37 -10.48 -8.39
C GLY A 94 12.49 -9.31 -9.36
N LEU A 95 11.42 -9.00 -10.11
CA LEU A 95 11.37 -7.90 -11.05
C LEU A 95 10.84 -6.63 -10.37
N PRO A 96 11.29 -5.44 -10.82
CA PRO A 96 10.73 -4.19 -10.34
C PRO A 96 9.25 -4.03 -10.72
N ASP A 97 8.55 -3.13 -10.03
CA ASP A 97 7.20 -2.67 -10.37
C ASP A 97 7.10 -2.34 -11.88
N VAL A 98 6.00 -2.74 -12.52
CA VAL A 98 5.81 -2.59 -13.97
C VAL A 98 5.75 -1.11 -14.36
N ILE A 99 6.57 -0.71 -15.36
CA ILE A 99 6.44 0.58 -16.03
C ILE A 99 5.64 0.42 -17.33
N ALA A 100 4.61 1.23 -17.53
CA ALA A 100 3.78 1.25 -18.74
C ALA A 100 3.55 2.67 -19.25
N GLU A 101 4.57 3.28 -19.85
CA GLU A 101 4.57 4.70 -20.29
C GLU A 101 3.46 5.05 -21.30
N ASP A 102 2.96 4.04 -22.02
CA ASP A 102 1.89 4.14 -23.00
C ASP A 102 0.50 3.90 -22.40
N ALA A 103 0.38 3.54 -21.12
CA ALA A 103 -0.91 3.31 -20.47
C ALA A 103 -1.75 4.59 -20.46
N GLN A 104 -3.01 4.44 -20.88
CA GLN A 104 -3.92 5.54 -21.18
C GLN A 104 -4.94 5.73 -20.06
N GLN A 105 -5.29 6.99 -19.81
CA GLN A 105 -6.45 7.33 -18.97
C GLN A 105 -7.72 6.99 -19.74
N ILE A 106 -8.60 6.21 -19.13
CA ILE A 106 -9.89 5.82 -19.71
C ILE A 106 -10.90 6.96 -19.46
N PRO A 107 -11.69 7.38 -20.47
CA PRO A 107 -12.80 8.31 -20.26
C PRO A 107 -13.78 7.79 -19.18
N ILE A 108 -14.29 8.67 -18.33
CA ILE A 108 -15.07 8.26 -17.13
C ILE A 108 -16.29 7.42 -17.52
N GLU A 109 -16.96 7.79 -18.61
CA GLU A 109 -18.13 7.09 -19.15
C GLU A 109 -17.83 5.68 -19.72
N GLN A 110 -16.55 5.31 -19.82
CA GLN A 110 -16.08 3.99 -20.27
C GLN A 110 -15.44 3.18 -19.13
N LEU A 111 -15.39 3.72 -17.91
CA LEU A 111 -14.85 2.99 -16.76
C LEU A 111 -15.81 1.86 -16.34
N PRO A 112 -15.28 0.72 -15.88
CA PRO A 112 -16.09 -0.29 -15.19
C PRO A 112 -16.74 0.27 -13.92
N ASP A 113 -17.96 -0.18 -13.62
CA ASP A 113 -18.76 0.33 -12.49
C ASP A 113 -18.04 0.17 -11.14
N ASP A 114 -17.33 -0.95 -10.93
CA ASP A 114 -16.59 -1.26 -9.71
C ASP A 114 -15.33 -0.40 -9.53
N VAL A 115 -14.89 0.31 -10.57
CA VAL A 115 -13.75 1.22 -10.53
C VAL A 115 -14.18 2.65 -10.15
N ILE A 116 -15.45 3.03 -10.41
CA ILE A 116 -15.97 4.39 -10.17
C ILE A 116 -15.82 4.82 -8.71
N VAL A 117 -15.94 3.88 -7.76
CA VAL A 117 -15.79 4.17 -6.33
C VAL A 117 -14.43 4.79 -5.98
N TYR A 118 -13.38 4.50 -6.77
CA TYR A 118 -12.03 5.01 -6.57
C TYR A 118 -11.77 6.38 -7.23
N LEU A 119 -12.79 6.99 -7.84
CA LEU A 119 -12.81 8.42 -8.18
C LEU A 119 -13.32 9.27 -7.02
N MET A 120 -14.06 8.68 -6.09
CA MET A 120 -14.78 9.43 -5.05
C MET A 120 -13.85 9.95 -3.96
N ALA A 121 -14.24 11.08 -3.35
CA ALA A 121 -13.61 11.55 -2.12
C ALA A 121 -13.76 10.51 -0.99
N SER A 122 -12.80 10.50 -0.07
CA SER A 122 -12.80 9.62 1.10
C SER A 122 -12.20 10.35 2.31
N ARG A 123 -12.20 9.73 3.49
CA ARG A 123 -11.85 10.38 4.78
C ARG A 123 -10.52 11.13 4.74
N TYR A 124 -9.51 10.61 4.06
CA TYR A 124 -8.19 11.20 3.97
C TYR A 124 -7.87 11.79 2.58
N CYS A 125 -8.86 11.81 1.68
CA CYS A 125 -8.71 12.21 0.28
C CYS A 125 -9.78 13.23 -0.10
N GLU A 126 -9.64 14.45 0.41
CA GLU A 126 -10.58 15.56 0.20
C GLU A 126 -10.35 16.21 -1.18
N THR A 127 -10.85 15.57 -2.24
CA THR A 127 -10.68 16.05 -3.62
C THR A 127 -11.24 17.46 -3.84
N ASP A 128 -12.32 17.81 -3.13
CA ASP A 128 -12.97 19.13 -3.16
C ASP A 128 -12.03 20.26 -2.73
N LYS A 129 -11.06 19.99 -1.85
CA LYS A 129 -10.06 20.98 -1.42
C LYS A 129 -8.86 21.10 -2.37
N LEU A 130 -8.62 20.10 -3.21
CA LEU A 130 -7.40 19.98 -4.02
C LEU A 130 -7.66 20.03 -5.53
N VAL A 131 -8.92 20.12 -5.98
CA VAL A 131 -9.27 20.09 -7.41
C VAL A 131 -8.67 21.24 -8.20
N ASP A 132 -8.79 22.49 -7.71
CA ASP A 132 -8.25 23.66 -8.41
C ASP A 132 -6.72 23.62 -8.50
N LEU A 133 -6.07 23.19 -7.42
CA LEU A 133 -4.63 22.96 -7.40
C LEU A 133 -4.24 21.91 -8.43
N ALA A 134 -4.90 20.76 -8.43
CA ALA A 134 -4.61 19.67 -9.34
C ALA A 134 -4.76 20.09 -10.81
N TRP A 135 -5.83 20.81 -11.17
CA TRP A 135 -6.01 21.32 -12.53
C TRP A 135 -4.97 22.38 -12.91
N SER A 136 -4.56 23.24 -11.97
CA SER A 136 -3.52 24.25 -12.22
C SER A 136 -2.15 23.62 -12.51
N LEU A 137 -1.82 22.50 -11.86
CA LEU A 137 -0.55 21.82 -11.99
C LEU A 137 -0.53 20.80 -13.13
N PHE A 138 -1.62 20.04 -13.29
CA PHE A 138 -1.64 18.84 -14.13
C PHE A 138 -2.63 18.90 -15.29
N GLY A 139 -3.44 19.95 -15.42
CA GLY A 139 -4.42 20.09 -16.49
C GLY A 139 -3.83 20.04 -17.90
N SER A 140 -2.58 20.49 -18.07
CA SER A 140 -1.84 20.48 -19.33
C SER A 140 -0.97 19.23 -19.56
N THR A 141 -0.85 18.34 -18.56
CA THR A 141 -0.06 17.11 -18.71
C THR A 141 -0.76 16.11 -19.62
N LYS A 142 0.01 15.29 -20.35
CA LYS A 142 -0.53 14.21 -21.18
C LYS A 142 -1.30 13.20 -20.29
N PRO A 143 -2.60 12.94 -20.54
CA PRO A 143 -3.38 11.96 -19.78
C PRO A 143 -2.75 10.56 -19.79
N GLY A 144 -3.05 9.78 -18.76
CA GLY A 144 -2.53 8.42 -18.59
C GLY A 144 -1.29 8.36 -17.68
N TRP A 145 -0.40 7.42 -17.96
CA TRP A 145 0.84 7.21 -17.19
C TRP A 145 1.66 8.50 -16.97
N PRO A 146 1.89 9.36 -17.99
CA PRO A 146 2.69 10.56 -17.81
C PRO A 146 2.10 11.55 -16.78
N ARG A 147 0.77 11.65 -16.70
CA ARG A 147 0.09 12.48 -15.69
C ARG A 147 0.25 11.92 -14.29
N VAL A 148 0.10 10.60 -14.11
CA VAL A 148 0.30 9.97 -12.79
C VAL A 148 1.74 10.13 -12.34
N MET A 149 2.72 9.96 -13.24
CA MET A 149 4.13 10.19 -12.91
C MET A 149 4.43 11.66 -12.58
N ALA A 150 3.83 12.62 -13.28
CA ALA A 150 3.95 14.04 -12.93
C ALA A 150 3.39 14.34 -11.53
N ILE A 151 2.27 13.70 -11.16
CA ILE A 151 1.69 13.77 -9.81
C ILE A 151 2.65 13.15 -8.78
N CYS A 152 3.19 11.96 -9.04
CA CYS A 152 4.14 11.30 -8.16
C CYS A 152 5.38 12.17 -7.92
N GLN A 153 5.96 12.73 -8.99
CA GLN A 153 7.13 13.61 -8.91
C GLN A 153 6.83 14.88 -8.10
N TYR A 154 5.68 15.52 -8.35
CA TYR A 154 5.26 16.68 -7.57
C TYR A 154 5.17 16.34 -6.08
N VAL A 155 4.51 15.24 -5.72
CA VAL A 155 4.35 14.84 -4.32
C VAL A 155 5.69 14.46 -3.68
N HIS A 156 6.56 13.78 -4.42
CA HIS A 156 7.92 13.44 -4.00
C HIS A 156 8.72 14.68 -3.61
N ASP A 157 8.69 15.71 -4.46
CA ASP A 157 9.42 16.96 -4.23
C ASP A 157 8.75 17.85 -3.17
N ARG A 158 7.44 17.67 -2.96
CA ARG A 158 6.62 18.50 -2.07
C ARG A 158 6.73 18.09 -0.60
N ILE A 159 6.89 16.80 -0.32
CA ILE A 159 6.83 16.24 1.03
C ILE A 159 8.21 15.76 1.45
N THR A 160 8.70 16.24 2.60
CA THR A 160 9.86 15.68 3.28
C THR A 160 9.45 14.44 4.08
N PHE A 161 10.12 13.31 3.83
CA PHE A 161 9.88 12.08 4.57
C PHE A 161 10.52 12.13 5.96
N GLY A 162 9.78 11.71 7.00
CA GLY A 162 10.29 11.50 8.35
C GLY A 162 9.28 10.77 9.23
N TYR A 163 9.71 9.72 9.94
CA TYR A 163 8.82 8.91 10.80
C TYR A 163 8.23 9.73 11.97
N GLU A 164 8.96 10.74 12.44
CA GLU A 164 8.52 11.71 13.44
C GLU A 164 7.32 12.56 12.97
N HIS A 165 7.02 12.57 11.68
CA HIS A 165 5.88 13.29 11.11
C HIS A 165 4.60 12.45 11.02
N ALA A 166 4.64 11.18 11.46
CA ALA A 166 3.49 10.28 11.41
C ALA A 166 2.33 10.80 12.29
N HIS A 167 1.15 10.96 11.69
CA HIS A 167 -0.05 11.37 12.42
C HIS A 167 -1.31 10.77 11.79
N HIS A 168 -2.04 9.94 12.54
CA HIS A 168 -3.17 9.16 12.02
C HIS A 168 -4.34 10.01 11.50
N MET A 169 -4.52 11.26 11.96
CA MET A 169 -5.59 12.13 11.47
C MET A 169 -5.23 12.90 10.20
N LYS A 170 -3.95 12.93 9.81
CA LYS A 170 -3.45 13.74 8.68
C LYS A 170 -4.09 13.26 7.39
N SER A 171 -4.63 14.18 6.61
CA SER A 171 -5.22 13.93 5.29
C SER A 171 -4.29 14.35 4.14
N ALA A 172 -4.72 14.11 2.90
CA ALA A 172 -4.04 14.60 1.70
C ALA A 172 -3.88 16.13 1.71
N PHE A 173 -4.92 16.87 2.09
CA PHE A 173 -4.86 18.32 2.20
C PHE A 173 -3.82 18.75 3.26
N ASP A 174 -3.85 18.13 4.43
CA ASP A 174 -2.86 18.41 5.48
C ASP A 174 -1.43 18.10 5.03
N ALA A 175 -1.22 16.99 4.33
CA ALA A 175 0.09 16.60 3.80
C ALA A 175 0.62 17.63 2.79
N HIS A 176 -0.25 18.16 1.92
CA HIS A 176 0.10 19.23 0.99
C HIS A 176 0.52 20.52 1.73
N GLU A 177 -0.25 20.93 2.73
CA GLU A 177 0.02 22.17 3.48
C GLU A 177 1.27 22.05 4.36
N GLN A 178 1.42 20.93 5.08
CA GLN A 178 2.49 20.70 6.05
C GLN A 178 3.83 20.33 5.40
N ARG A 179 3.83 19.79 4.17
CA ARG A 179 5.06 19.47 3.41
C ARG A 179 5.94 18.42 4.08
N SER A 180 5.39 17.63 5.00
CA SER A 180 6.11 16.58 5.72
C SER A 180 5.19 15.43 6.09
N GLY A 181 5.73 14.21 6.07
CA GLY A 181 4.92 13.02 6.32
C GLY A 181 5.65 11.69 6.14
N VAL A 182 4.87 10.62 6.20
CA VAL A 182 5.32 9.24 5.98
C VAL A 182 4.68 8.65 4.72
N CYS A 183 5.03 7.42 4.33
CA CYS A 183 4.55 6.75 3.11
C CYS A 183 3.02 6.86 2.91
N ARG A 184 2.23 6.73 3.99
CA ARG A 184 0.78 6.95 3.97
C ARG A 184 0.37 8.32 3.43
N ASP A 185 1.05 9.37 3.85
CA ASP A 185 0.72 10.76 3.51
C ASP A 185 1.09 11.06 2.05
N PHE A 186 2.22 10.52 1.56
CA PHE A 186 2.60 10.57 0.15
C PHE A 186 1.56 9.88 -0.73
N ALA A 187 1.16 8.66 -0.36
CA ALA A 187 0.16 7.91 -1.10
C ALA A 187 -1.20 8.63 -1.11
N HIS A 188 -1.66 9.17 0.03
CA HIS A 188 -2.92 9.93 0.10
C HIS A 188 -2.88 11.19 -0.76
N LEU A 189 -1.82 11.99 -0.72
CA LEU A 189 -1.75 13.17 -1.57
C LEU A 189 -1.73 12.79 -3.05
N ALA A 190 -0.89 11.84 -3.46
CA ALA A 190 -0.77 11.43 -4.86
C ALA A 190 -2.09 10.85 -5.40
N LEU A 191 -2.73 9.94 -4.67
CA LEU A 191 -3.98 9.34 -5.11
C LEU A 191 -5.14 10.34 -5.13
N THR A 192 -5.16 11.32 -4.21
CA THR A 192 -6.17 12.40 -4.22
C THR A 192 -6.02 13.29 -5.45
N LEU A 193 -4.79 13.66 -5.81
CA LEU A 193 -4.51 14.43 -7.02
C LEU A 193 -4.86 13.63 -8.29
N CYS A 194 -4.65 12.32 -8.30
CA CYS A 194 -5.11 11.45 -9.39
C CYS A 194 -6.64 11.51 -9.56
N ARG A 195 -7.39 11.41 -8.44
CA ARG A 195 -8.85 11.52 -8.45
C ARG A 195 -9.34 12.88 -8.95
N CYS A 196 -8.71 13.97 -8.55
CA CYS A 196 -9.01 15.32 -9.06
C CYS A 196 -8.85 15.41 -10.59
N MET A 197 -7.95 14.61 -11.17
CA MET A 197 -7.70 14.53 -12.61
C MET A 197 -8.53 13.45 -13.32
N GLY A 198 -9.54 12.87 -12.66
CA GLY A 198 -10.41 11.85 -13.23
C GLY A 198 -9.73 10.50 -13.46
N ILE A 199 -8.69 10.19 -12.68
CA ILE A 199 -7.99 8.90 -12.71
C ILE A 199 -8.39 8.11 -11.45
N PRO A 200 -9.05 6.95 -11.59
CA PRO A 200 -9.38 6.12 -10.43
C PRO A 200 -8.10 5.67 -9.74
N ALA A 201 -8.00 5.92 -8.44
CA ALA A 201 -6.82 5.61 -7.66
C ALA A 201 -7.21 5.02 -6.30
N ARG A 202 -6.57 3.93 -5.89
CA ARG A 202 -6.83 3.22 -4.64
C ARG A 202 -5.57 3.16 -3.79
N TYR A 203 -5.75 3.20 -2.48
CA TYR A 203 -4.67 3.08 -1.52
C TYR A 203 -4.31 1.61 -1.32
N CYS A 204 -3.03 1.32 -1.16
CA CYS A 204 -2.50 -0.01 -0.92
C CYS A 204 -1.64 0.00 0.35
N THR A 205 -1.75 -1.07 1.14
CA THR A 205 -0.85 -1.32 2.27
C THR A 205 -0.27 -2.72 2.18
N GLY A 206 0.98 -2.88 2.60
CA GLY A 206 1.65 -4.17 2.57
C GLY A 206 3.12 -4.10 2.96
N TYR A 207 3.84 -5.17 2.67
CA TYR A 207 5.27 -5.28 2.89
C TYR A 207 6.05 -4.69 1.72
N MET A 208 7.15 -4.02 2.02
CA MET A 208 8.13 -3.56 1.04
C MET A 208 9.50 -3.52 1.70
N GLY A 209 10.32 -4.52 1.41
CA GLY A 209 11.70 -4.58 1.89
C GLY A 209 12.66 -3.72 1.06
N ASP A 210 13.92 -3.74 1.48
CA ASP A 210 15.04 -3.10 0.78
C ASP A 210 15.67 -4.00 -0.29
N ILE A 211 14.81 -4.75 -0.99
CA ILE A 211 15.24 -5.70 -2.03
C ILE A 211 15.69 -4.93 -3.27
N GLY A 212 16.91 -5.20 -3.72
CA GLY A 212 17.52 -4.56 -4.88
C GLY A 212 18.02 -3.12 -4.64
N ILE A 213 18.03 -2.65 -3.38
CA ILE A 213 18.60 -1.36 -3.00
C ILE A 213 19.50 -1.50 -1.75
N PRO A 214 20.33 -0.49 -1.42
CA PRO A 214 21.04 -0.50 -0.14
C PRO A 214 20.07 -0.54 1.04
N PRO A 215 20.33 -1.33 2.10
CA PRO A 215 19.48 -1.36 3.29
C PRO A 215 19.32 0.03 3.91
N GLU A 216 18.09 0.39 4.27
CA GLU A 216 17.83 1.61 5.03
C GLU A 216 18.29 1.42 6.50
N PRO A 217 18.84 2.45 7.16
CA PRO A 217 19.29 2.36 8.55
C PRO A 217 18.14 2.32 9.56
N MET A 218 16.91 2.61 9.12
CA MET A 218 15.72 2.62 9.96
C MET A 218 15.11 1.21 10.07
N PRO A 219 14.46 0.87 11.19
CA PRO A 219 13.74 -0.39 11.32
C PRO A 219 12.72 -0.57 10.20
N MET A 220 12.55 -1.81 9.77
CA MET A 220 11.53 -2.19 8.78
C MET A 220 10.13 -1.87 9.30
N ASP A 221 9.26 -1.44 8.39
CA ASP A 221 7.86 -1.07 8.63
C ASP A 221 7.00 -1.60 7.47
N PHE A 222 5.68 -1.60 7.64
CA PHE A 222 4.77 -1.68 6.51
C PHE A 222 4.87 -0.42 5.66
N SER A 223 4.55 -0.57 4.39
CA SER A 223 4.54 0.52 3.43
C SER A 223 3.12 0.82 2.98
N GLY A 224 2.86 2.11 2.74
CA GLY A 224 1.69 2.61 2.05
C GLY A 224 2.10 3.11 0.67
N TRP A 225 1.40 2.67 -0.36
CA TRP A 225 1.53 3.15 -1.74
C TRP A 225 0.14 3.28 -2.35
N PHE A 226 0.04 3.54 -3.66
CA PHE A 226 -1.25 3.56 -4.34
C PHE A 226 -1.19 2.85 -5.69
N GLU A 227 -2.36 2.50 -6.19
CA GLU A 227 -2.52 2.01 -7.55
C GLU A 227 -3.44 2.95 -8.32
N ALA A 228 -3.15 3.17 -9.60
CA ALA A 228 -4.01 3.93 -10.51
C ALA A 228 -4.52 3.03 -11.64
N TYR A 229 -5.79 3.18 -12.00
CA TYR A 229 -6.43 2.40 -13.05
C TYR A 229 -6.22 3.06 -14.42
N LEU A 230 -5.41 2.41 -15.27
CA LEU A 230 -5.07 2.87 -16.61
C LEU A 230 -5.16 1.69 -17.58
N SER A 231 -5.56 1.92 -18.83
CA SER A 231 -5.65 0.87 -19.87
C SER A 231 -6.32 -0.46 -19.42
N GLY A 232 -7.30 -0.38 -18.52
CA GLY A 232 -8.08 -1.53 -18.07
C GLY A 232 -7.49 -2.31 -16.90
N GLN A 233 -6.42 -1.81 -16.28
CA GLN A 233 -5.76 -2.49 -15.16
C GLN A 233 -5.20 -1.52 -14.11
N TRP A 234 -4.94 -2.05 -12.91
CA TRP A 234 -4.32 -1.32 -11.82
C TRP A 234 -2.80 -1.38 -11.94
N TYR A 235 -2.15 -0.22 -11.94
CA TYR A 235 -0.69 -0.09 -11.92
C TYR A 235 -0.21 0.50 -10.60
N THR A 236 0.88 -0.04 -10.07
CA THR A 236 1.53 0.43 -8.83
C THR A 236 2.27 1.74 -9.06
N PHE A 237 2.05 2.69 -8.16
CA PHE A 237 2.80 3.93 -8.07
C PHE A 237 3.18 4.23 -6.62
N ASP A 238 4.33 4.86 -6.42
CA ASP A 238 4.81 5.27 -5.11
C ASP A 238 5.42 6.68 -5.21
N ALA A 239 4.77 7.66 -4.59
CA ALA A 239 5.27 9.03 -4.59
C ALA A 239 6.42 9.26 -3.58
N ARG A 240 6.60 8.37 -2.59
CA ARG A 240 7.79 8.39 -1.74
C ARG A 240 8.99 7.87 -2.53
N HIS A 241 8.80 6.82 -3.32
CA HIS A 241 9.85 6.20 -4.15
C HIS A 241 9.47 6.26 -5.64
N VAL A 242 9.88 7.32 -6.33
CA VAL A 242 9.58 7.52 -7.77
C VAL A 242 10.35 6.58 -8.72
N VAL A 243 11.04 5.59 -8.17
CA VAL A 243 11.74 4.52 -8.89
C VAL A 243 11.06 3.19 -8.53
N PRO A 244 10.75 2.31 -9.51
CA PRO A 244 10.17 1.00 -9.26
C PRO A 244 10.89 0.18 -8.19
N ARG A 245 10.12 -0.48 -7.33
CA ARG A 245 10.65 -1.35 -6.26
C ARG A 245 10.47 -2.82 -6.60
N ILE A 246 11.27 -3.67 -5.97
CA ILE A 246 11.16 -5.12 -6.05
C ILE A 246 10.46 -5.63 -4.78
N GLY A 247 9.63 -6.66 -4.92
CA GLY A 247 9.14 -7.43 -3.78
C GLY A 247 8.05 -6.77 -2.93
N ARG A 248 7.17 -5.95 -3.54
CA ARG A 248 5.96 -5.49 -2.85
C ARG A 248 4.99 -6.63 -2.66
N ILE A 249 4.67 -6.94 -1.39
CA ILE A 249 3.67 -7.95 -1.05
C ILE A 249 2.44 -7.25 -0.47
N LEU A 250 1.39 -7.20 -1.28
CA LEU A 250 0.13 -6.54 -0.96
C LEU A 250 -0.60 -7.25 0.18
N MET A 251 -1.10 -6.48 1.15
CA MET A 251 -1.99 -6.97 2.21
C MET A 251 -3.43 -6.52 1.98
N ALA A 252 -3.63 -5.24 1.65
CA ALA A 252 -4.97 -4.72 1.42
C ALA A 252 -5.01 -3.50 0.49
N THR A 253 -6.17 -3.33 -0.16
CA THR A 253 -6.52 -2.15 -0.96
C THR A 253 -7.86 -1.56 -0.54
N GLY A 254 -8.00 -0.24 -0.67
CA GLY A 254 -9.24 0.46 -0.37
C GLY A 254 -9.22 1.88 -0.93
N ARG A 255 -10.23 2.70 -0.63
CA ARG A 255 -10.20 4.09 -1.11
C ARG A 255 -9.11 4.87 -0.40
N ASP A 256 -8.94 4.69 0.89
CA ASP A 256 -7.83 5.26 1.65
C ASP A 256 -7.51 4.39 2.88
N ALA A 257 -6.66 4.90 3.79
CA ALA A 257 -6.25 4.16 4.98
C ALA A 257 -7.40 3.94 6.00
N ALA A 258 -8.56 4.59 5.86
CA ALA A 258 -9.72 4.29 6.69
C ALA A 258 -10.33 2.93 6.35
N ASP A 259 -10.23 2.52 5.07
CA ASP A 259 -10.70 1.22 4.61
C ASP A 259 -9.68 0.11 4.91
N VAL A 260 -8.37 0.45 5.04
CA VAL A 260 -7.28 -0.54 5.17
C VAL A 260 -6.29 -0.33 6.32
N ALA A 261 -6.76 0.19 7.45
CA ALA A 261 -5.90 0.32 8.63
C ALA A 261 -5.40 -1.05 9.11
N LEU A 262 -4.09 -1.15 9.40
CA LEU A 262 -3.47 -2.37 9.96
C LEU A 262 -4.23 -2.91 11.18
N SER A 263 -4.71 -2.00 12.02
CA SER A 263 -5.62 -2.30 13.12
C SER A 263 -6.59 -1.14 13.35
N THR A 264 -7.83 -1.46 13.69
CA THR A 264 -8.85 -0.55 14.17
C THR A 264 -9.37 -1.07 15.49
N SER A 265 -9.27 -0.28 16.55
CA SER A 265 -9.79 -0.61 17.87
C SER A 265 -11.09 0.15 18.15
N PHE A 266 -12.08 -0.56 18.68
CA PHE A 266 -13.37 0.00 19.11
C PHE A 266 -13.33 0.28 20.61
N GLY A 267 -12.35 1.09 21.02
CA GLY A 267 -12.00 1.39 22.39
C GLY A 267 -10.59 1.96 22.48
N ARG A 268 -10.19 2.43 23.66
CA ARG A 268 -8.85 2.99 23.85
C ARG A 268 -7.83 1.87 24.02
N MET A 269 -6.80 1.87 23.18
CA MET A 269 -5.65 0.97 23.26
C MET A 269 -4.38 1.75 22.97
N ASN A 270 -3.24 1.32 23.52
CA ASN A 270 -1.93 1.89 23.18
C ASN A 270 -1.07 0.84 22.49
N LEU A 271 -0.40 1.24 21.41
CA LEU A 271 0.64 0.43 20.77
C LEU A 271 1.86 0.35 21.70
N ALA A 272 2.27 -0.86 22.06
CA ALA A 272 3.38 -1.13 22.97
C ALA A 272 4.59 -1.74 22.26
N LYS A 273 4.37 -2.47 21.15
CA LYS A 273 5.44 -3.01 20.30
C LYS A 273 4.99 -2.97 18.86
N PHE A 274 5.92 -2.67 17.97
CA PHE A 274 5.72 -2.73 16.54
C PHE A 274 7.03 -3.12 15.88
N PHE A 275 7.03 -4.27 15.19
CA PHE A 275 8.19 -4.81 14.52
C PHE A 275 7.72 -5.57 13.27
N VAL A 276 8.43 -5.38 12.17
CA VAL A 276 8.11 -5.96 10.85
C VAL A 276 9.38 -6.57 10.27
N VAL A 277 9.21 -7.63 9.48
CA VAL A 277 10.27 -8.29 8.71
C VAL A 277 9.79 -8.41 7.27
N SER A 278 10.67 -8.07 6.33
CA SER A 278 10.43 -8.21 4.89
C SER A 278 11.75 -8.38 4.15
N ASP A 279 12.38 -9.54 4.32
CA ASP A 279 13.75 -9.77 3.85
C ASP A 279 13.77 -10.80 2.72
N GLU A 280 14.60 -10.56 1.70
CA GLU A 280 14.93 -11.59 0.74
C GLU A 280 15.68 -12.75 1.44
N VAL A 281 15.24 -13.98 1.18
CA VAL A 281 15.94 -15.18 1.65
C VAL A 281 17.14 -15.40 0.74
N THR A 282 18.32 -15.03 1.23
CA THR A 282 19.57 -15.33 0.53
C THR A 282 19.90 -16.82 0.68
N ALA A 283 20.29 -17.47 -0.42
CA ALA A 283 20.79 -18.83 -0.36
C ALA A 283 22.09 -18.86 0.46
N THR A 284 22.06 -19.54 1.61
CA THR A 284 23.26 -19.92 2.37
C THR A 284 24.06 -21.01 1.65
#